data_AF-A0A4D7JLU0-F1
#
_entry.id   AF-A0A4D7JLU0-F1
#
_cell.length_a   1.000
_cell.length_b   1.000
_cell.length_c   1.000
_cell.angle_alpha   90.00
_cell.angle_beta   90.00
_cell.angle_gamma   90.00
#
_symmetry.space_group_name_H-M   'P 1'
#
loop_
_entity.id
_entity.type
_entity.pdbx_description
1 polymer ?
#
loop_
_entity_poly.entity_id
_entity_poly.type
_entity_poly.pdbx_seq_one_letter_code
_entity_poly.pdbx_strand_id
1 'polypeptide(L)'
;MKKEIEKDNADGRNYAYLTDRVRKNTGKKLLYGTQVVYNSKGQAVSRPLEDSANVNIRRSEVGLQPLEAYLNQMTKLHFEVNKELMLKKGITEPILYEVPK
;
A
#
# COMPACT_ATOMS: atom_id res chain seq x y z
N MET A 1 -13.59 24.49 -3.87
CA MET A 1 -13.84 23.54 -2.76
C MET A 1 -13.06 22.22 -2.85
N LYS A 2 -13.03 21.46 -3.96
CA LYS A 2 -12.18 20.24 -4.04
C LYS A 2 -10.66 20.50 -4.02
N LYS A 3 -10.20 21.65 -4.56
CA LYS A 3 -8.77 21.97 -4.70
C LYS A 3 -8.05 22.40 -3.41
N GLU A 4 -8.78 22.85 -2.39
CA GLU A 4 -8.16 23.33 -1.13
C GLU A 4 -7.99 22.20 -0.12
N ILE A 5 -8.92 21.23 -0.10
CA ILE A 5 -8.82 20.01 0.73
C ILE A 5 -7.68 19.10 0.23
N GLU A 6 -7.34 19.14 -1.06
CA GLU A 6 -6.23 18.35 -1.62
C GLU A 6 -4.85 18.85 -1.20
N LYS A 7 -4.69 20.15 -0.89
CA LYS A 7 -3.41 20.73 -0.47
C LYS A 7 -3.04 20.29 0.96
N ASP A 8 -3.97 20.40 1.92
CA ASP A 8 -3.74 19.93 3.30
C ASP A 8 -3.51 18.42 3.37
N ASN A 9 -4.24 17.64 2.55
CA ASN A 9 -4.08 16.17 2.52
C ASN A 9 -2.87 15.69 1.71
N ALA A 10 -2.29 16.52 0.83
CA ALA A 10 -1.06 16.16 0.12
C ALA A 10 0.10 16.06 1.11
N ASP A 11 0.15 16.95 2.10
CA ASP A 11 1.20 16.96 3.12
C ASP A 11 1.11 15.73 4.03
N GLY A 12 -0.09 15.37 4.50
CA GLY A 12 -0.31 14.16 5.31
C GLY A 12 0.09 12.87 4.58
N ARG A 13 -0.32 12.72 3.31
CA ARG A 13 0.06 11.55 2.50
C ARG A 13 1.57 11.51 2.27
N ASN A 14 2.18 12.62 1.84
CA ASN A 14 3.62 12.69 1.62
C ASN A 14 4.41 12.38 2.89
N TYR A 15 3.97 12.88 4.04
CA TYR A 15 4.52 12.56 5.35
C TYR A 15 4.51 11.05 5.61
N ALA A 16 3.38 10.38 5.39
CA ALA A 16 3.27 8.93 5.59
C ALA A 16 4.23 8.12 4.69
N TYR A 17 4.31 8.48 3.40
CA TYR A 17 5.22 7.83 2.45
C TYR A 17 6.70 8.04 2.82
N LEU A 18 7.07 9.26 3.20
CA LEU A 18 8.45 9.59 3.60
C LEU A 18 8.82 8.89 4.91
N THR A 19 7.91 8.90 5.89
CA THR A 19 8.10 8.25 7.19
C THR A 19 8.40 6.76 7.02
N ASP A 20 7.56 6.04 6.28
CA ASP A 20 7.77 4.62 6.03
C ASP A 20 9.04 4.36 5.21
N ARG A 21 9.40 5.24 4.28
CA ARG A 21 10.66 5.13 3.52
C ARG A 21 11.88 5.23 4.44
N VAL A 22 11.90 6.20 5.35
CA VAL A 22 12.98 6.35 6.34
C VAL A 22 13.01 5.15 7.28
N ARG A 23 11.86 4.68 7.78
CA ARG A 23 11.78 3.49 8.65
C ARG A 23 12.29 2.24 7.96
N LYS A 24 11.89 2.01 6.70
CA LYS A 24 12.41 0.92 5.87
C LYS A 24 13.93 0.97 5.76
N ASN A 25 14.50 2.13 5.44
CA ASN A 25 15.94 2.30 5.24
C ASN A 25 16.75 2.23 6.56
N THR A 26 16.08 2.38 7.70
CA THR A 26 16.68 2.26 9.04
C THR A 26 16.36 0.92 9.72
N GLY A 27 15.82 -0.06 8.98
CA GLY A 27 15.51 -1.39 9.50
C GLY A 27 14.32 -1.45 10.46
N LYS A 28 13.53 -0.38 10.55
CA LYS A 28 12.34 -0.29 11.42
C LYS A 28 11.08 -0.78 10.70
N LYS A 29 10.12 -1.29 11.47
CA LYS A 29 8.77 -1.61 10.99
C LYS A 29 8.05 -0.37 10.49
N LEU A 30 7.12 -0.51 9.54
CA LEU A 30 6.38 0.61 8.95
C LEU A 30 5.22 1.06 9.85
N LEU A 31 4.81 2.32 9.72
CA LEU A 31 3.65 2.86 10.43
C LEU A 31 2.38 2.85 9.58
N TYR A 32 2.50 3.19 8.30
CA TYR A 32 1.37 3.38 7.38
C TYR A 32 1.27 2.29 6.32
N GLY A 33 2.31 1.47 6.15
CA GLY A 33 2.32 0.36 5.21
C GLY A 33 2.49 0.74 3.74
N THR A 34 3.08 1.90 3.46
CA THR A 34 3.27 2.46 2.10
C THR A 34 4.43 1.85 1.33
N GLN A 35 5.28 1.02 1.96
CA GLN A 35 6.36 0.31 1.28
C GLN A 35 5.98 -1.16 1.13
N VAL A 36 5.85 -1.60 -0.12
CA VAL A 36 5.36 -2.95 -0.45
C VAL A 36 6.45 -3.84 -1.03
N VAL A 37 6.25 -5.14 -0.89
CA VAL A 37 6.93 -6.21 -1.62
C VAL A 37 5.87 -7.08 -2.29
N TYR A 38 6.26 -7.95 -3.22
CA TYR A 38 5.33 -8.87 -3.87
C TYR A 38 5.63 -10.30 -3.43
N ASN A 39 4.59 -11.05 -3.05
CA ASN A 39 4.73 -12.45 -2.70
C ASN A 39 4.86 -13.34 -3.95
N SER A 40 5.01 -14.66 -3.76
CA SER A 40 5.14 -15.62 -4.87
C SER A 40 3.94 -15.66 -5.83
N LYS A 41 2.78 -15.17 -5.39
CA LYS A 41 1.55 -15.07 -6.18
C LYS A 41 1.37 -13.71 -6.86
N GLY A 42 2.39 -12.85 -6.82
CA GLY A 42 2.33 -11.49 -7.40
C GLY A 42 1.44 -10.52 -6.61
N GLN A 43 0.94 -10.90 -5.44
CA GLN A 43 0.14 -10.04 -4.58
C GLN A 43 1.07 -9.09 -3.79
N ALA A 44 0.72 -7.81 -3.76
CA ALA A 44 1.42 -6.81 -2.99
C ALA A 44 1.15 -7.02 -1.51
N VAL A 45 2.23 -7.08 -0.71
CA VAL A 45 2.19 -7.21 0.75
C VAL A 45 2.99 -6.07 1.33
N SER A 46 2.48 -5.44 2.39
CA SER A 46 3.25 -4.44 3.11
C SER A 46 4.46 -5.09 3.81
N ARG A 47 5.56 -4.35 3.95
CA ARG A 47 6.63 -4.78 4.87
C ARG A 47 6.08 -4.77 6.31
N PRO A 48 6.74 -5.46 7.28
CA PRO A 48 6.23 -5.59 8.64
C PRO A 48 5.78 -4.26 9.24
N LEU A 49 4.54 -4.23 9.71
CA LEU A 49 3.94 -3.07 10.36
C LEU A 49 4.28 -3.06 11.85
N GLU A 50 4.43 -1.88 12.43
CA GLU A 50 4.57 -1.69 13.88
C GLU A 50 3.34 -2.25 14.60
N ASP A 51 2.17 -1.92 14.08
CA ASP A 51 0.87 -2.31 14.61
C ASP A 51 -0.11 -2.47 13.45
N SER A 52 -0.39 -3.70 13.05
CA SER A 52 -1.31 -3.98 11.94
C SER A 52 -2.77 -3.75 12.31
N ALA A 53 -3.14 -3.82 13.59
CA ALA A 53 -4.55 -3.71 14.01
C ALA A 53 -5.08 -2.28 13.83
N ASN A 54 -4.25 -1.26 14.13
CA ASN A 54 -4.67 0.14 14.03
C ASN A 54 -4.09 0.87 12.81
N VAL A 55 -3.55 0.14 11.82
CA VAL A 55 -2.94 0.77 10.63
C VAL A 55 -3.94 1.63 9.85
N ASN A 56 -5.19 1.17 9.69
CA ASN A 56 -6.20 1.89 8.94
C ASN A 56 -6.68 3.15 9.66
N ILE A 57 -6.69 3.16 11.00
CA ILE A 57 -6.94 4.37 11.79
C ILE A 57 -5.86 5.42 11.48
N ARG A 58 -4.58 5.06 11.63
CA ARG A 58 -3.46 5.98 11.29
C ARG A 58 -3.47 6.44 9.85
N ARG A 59 -3.84 5.56 8.91
CA ARG A 59 -3.95 5.91 7.49
C ARG A 59 -5.06 6.95 7.25
N SER A 60 -6.21 6.81 7.89
CA SER A 60 -7.30 7.77 7.77
C SER A 60 -6.93 9.18 8.29
N GLU A 61 -6.19 9.26 9.40
CA GLU A 61 -5.71 10.51 10.01
C GLU A 61 -4.81 11.33 9.07
N VAL A 62 -4.13 10.68 8.12
CA VAL A 62 -3.23 11.31 7.13
C VAL A 62 -3.82 11.33 5.71
N GLY A 63 -5.12 11.04 5.57
CA GLY A 63 -5.83 11.08 4.29
C GLY A 63 -5.48 9.93 3.33
N LEU A 64 -5.00 8.79 3.84
CA LEU A 64 -4.79 7.56 3.08
C LEU A 64 -6.02 6.65 3.12
N GLN A 65 -6.32 6.00 1.99
CA GLN A 65 -7.28 4.90 1.91
C GLN A 65 -6.87 3.71 2.80
N PRO A 66 -7.79 2.77 3.15
CA PRO A 66 -7.43 1.54 3.83
C PRO A 66 -6.24 0.82 3.17
N LEU A 67 -5.43 0.13 3.98
CA LEU A 67 -4.22 -0.54 3.52
C LEU A 67 -4.54 -1.55 2.43
N GLU A 68 -5.62 -2.30 2.59
CA GLU A 68 -6.11 -3.33 1.67
C GLU A 68 -6.43 -2.74 0.30
N ALA A 69 -7.09 -1.57 0.26
CA ALA A 69 -7.40 -0.87 -0.98
C ALA A 69 -6.11 -0.44 -1.72
N TYR A 70 -5.12 0.05 -0.97
CA TYR A 70 -3.81 0.39 -1.53
C TYR A 70 -3.04 -0.83 -2.04
N LEU A 71 -2.99 -1.93 -1.27
CA LEU A 71 -2.33 -3.17 -1.69
C LEU A 71 -3.00 -3.77 -2.93
N ASN A 72 -4.32 -3.67 -3.05
CA ASN A 72 -5.06 -4.09 -4.23
C ASN A 72 -4.67 -3.27 -5.47
N GLN A 73 -4.54 -1.95 -5.33
CA GLN A 73 -4.08 -1.09 -6.42
C GLN A 73 -2.66 -1.47 -6.86
N MET A 74 -1.75 -1.70 -5.91
CA MET A 74 -0.38 -2.13 -6.20
C MET A 74 -0.33 -3.51 -6.86
N THR A 75 -1.17 -4.44 -6.41
CA THR A 75 -1.27 -5.81 -6.98
C THR A 75 -1.75 -5.76 -8.42
N LYS A 76 -2.81 -5.00 -8.72
CA LYS A 76 -3.31 -4.84 -10.09
C LYS A 76 -2.26 -4.24 -11.01
N LEU A 77 -1.59 -3.17 -10.58
CA LEU A 77 -0.53 -2.55 -11.36
C LEU A 77 0.63 -3.52 -11.63
N HIS A 78 1.06 -4.26 -10.61
CA HIS A 78 2.13 -5.25 -10.76
C HIS A 78 1.74 -6.37 -11.72
N PHE A 79 0.51 -6.86 -11.64
CA PHE A 79 -0.02 -7.85 -12.57
C PHE A 79 -0.03 -7.34 -14.01
N GLU A 80 -0.58 -6.16 -14.27
CA GLU A 80 -0.66 -5.62 -15.63
C GLU A 80 0.72 -5.34 -16.24
N VAL A 81 1.64 -4.77 -15.47
CA VAL A 81 3.01 -4.49 -15.94
C VAL A 81 3.81 -5.78 -16.21
N ASN A 82 3.50 -6.87 -15.49
CA ASN A 82 4.24 -8.14 -15.59
C ASN A 82 3.38 -9.27 -16.17
N LYS A 83 2.34 -8.95 -16.93
CA LYS A 83 1.26 -9.88 -17.32
C LYS A 83 1.78 -11.17 -17.94
N GLU A 84 2.67 -11.10 -18.92
CA GLU A 84 3.23 -12.27 -19.57
C GLU A 84 3.99 -13.19 -18.59
N LEU A 85 4.78 -12.60 -17.68
CA LEU A 85 5.50 -13.33 -16.66
C LEU A 85 4.55 -13.98 -15.65
N MET A 86 3.49 -13.27 -15.24
CA MET A 86 2.48 -13.79 -14.33
C MET A 86 1.72 -14.97 -14.93
N LEU A 87 1.30 -14.85 -16.19
CA LEU A 87 0.64 -15.94 -16.93
C LEU A 87 1.54 -17.17 -17.07
N LYS A 88 2.83 -16.98 -17.39
CA LYS A 88 3.81 -18.09 -17.43
C LYS A 88 3.99 -18.77 -16.07
N LYS A 89 3.78 -18.06 -14.97
CA LYS A 89 3.79 -18.59 -13.60
C LYS A 89 2.46 -19.21 -13.17
N GLY A 90 1.46 -19.28 -14.06
CA GLY A 90 0.13 -19.82 -13.76
C GLY A 90 -0.76 -18.86 -12.97
N ILE A 91 -0.37 -17.59 -12.82
CA ILE A 91 -1.18 -16.56 -12.17
C ILE A 91 -2.03 -15.91 -13.26
N THR A 92 -3.30 -16.30 -13.36
CA THR A 92 -4.23 -15.84 -14.39
C THR A 92 -4.95 -14.55 -14.04
N GLU A 93 -5.02 -14.22 -12.75
CA GLU A 93 -5.67 -13.01 -12.24
C GLU A 93 -5.01 -12.50 -10.95
N PRO A 94 -5.09 -11.19 -10.64
CA PRO A 94 -4.56 -10.63 -9.41
C PRO A 94 -5.37 -11.08 -8.18
N ILE A 95 -4.68 -11.55 -7.14
CA ILE A 95 -5.30 -11.93 -5.86
C ILE A 95 -5.45 -10.69 -4.98
N LEU A 96 -6.68 -10.36 -4.62
CA LEU A 96 -7.03 -9.13 -3.92
C LEU A 96 -7.46 -9.39 -2.47
N TYR A 97 -7.23 -8.40 -1.61
CA TYR A 97 -7.72 -8.32 -0.24
C TYR A 97 -9.18 -7.86 -0.22
N GLU A 98 -9.94 -8.34 0.75
CA GLU A 98 -11.22 -7.72 1.12
C GLU A 98 -10.96 -6.34 1.71
N VAL A 99 -11.66 -5.32 1.22
CA VAL A 99 -11.53 -3.96 1.72
C VAL A 99 -12.61 -3.74 2.78
N PRO A 100 -12.25 -3.35 4.02
CA PRO A 100 -13.26 -3.02 5.02
C PRO A 100 -14.13 -1.85 4.54
N LYS A 101 -15.44 -1.96 4.76
CA LYS A 101 -16.43 -0.94 4.41
C LYS A 101 -16.35 0.26 5.34
#